data_AF-A0AAW1Q5L5-F1
#
_entry.id   AF-A0AAW1Q5L5-F1
#
_cell.length_a   1.000
_cell.length_b   1.000
_cell.length_c   1.000
_cell.angle_alpha   90.00
_cell.angle_beta   90.00
_cell.angle_gamma   90.00
#
_symmetry.space_group_name_H-M   'P 1'
#
loop_
_entity.id
_entity.type
_entity.pdbx_description
1 polymer ?
#
loop_
_entity_poly.entity_id
_entity_poly.type
_entity_poly.pdbx_seq_one_letter_code
_entity_poly.pdbx_strand_id
1 'polypeptide(L)'
;MDASVLSLEELMQETPHCYLQPKAFFVSWQGVLTLAFRGFPTALITLKAALQRHHPALATENSGSKWPKTTLGAIKDKKRLMPEQLTKLMAVCAEESACFAAAEEIAGLQVRVDKAAIAMYECRSLERLLSLNEVRFSAAEDTSLPSPEEQQRVQTILDEAAEPDYWFAASRDGNRELHYRGPALGVTLAHFLGAHSSASSRSSHTNGTAGSSSSSSICGQKAGAQALIRVIDRFRRRVEAELPGMYCWFPDQVLHVTLRALVG
;
A
#
# COMPACT_ATOMS: atom_id res chain seq x y z
N MET A 1 -0.87 33.97 -18.39
CA MET A 1 -2.05 33.12 -18.13
C MET A 1 -1.78 32.46 -16.79
N ASP A 2 -2.49 32.89 -15.75
CA ASP A 2 -2.39 32.27 -14.42
C ASP A 2 -2.90 30.83 -14.54
N ALA A 3 -2.00 29.86 -14.47
CA ALA A 3 -2.42 28.47 -14.35
C ALA A 3 -3.08 28.34 -12.98
N SER A 4 -4.41 28.23 -12.95
CA SER A 4 -5.15 28.00 -11.71
C SER A 4 -4.52 26.83 -10.97
N VAL A 5 -4.10 27.06 -9.72
CA VAL A 5 -3.58 26.01 -8.86
C VAL A 5 -4.73 25.06 -8.57
N LEU A 6 -4.68 23.87 -9.17
CA LEU A 6 -5.63 22.81 -8.85
C LEU A 6 -5.43 22.36 -7.40
N SER A 7 -6.53 22.10 -6.72
CA SER A 7 -6.57 21.49 -5.40
C SER A 7 -6.17 20.00 -5.47
N LEU A 8 -5.84 19.42 -4.30
CA LEU A 8 -5.57 17.98 -4.19
C LEU A 8 -6.76 17.14 -4.68
N GLU A 9 -7.98 17.60 -4.41
CA GLU A 9 -9.20 16.89 -4.78
C GLU A 9 -9.42 16.89 -6.29
N GLU A 10 -9.23 18.04 -6.94
CA GLU A 10 -9.33 18.16 -8.41
C GLU A 10 -8.30 17.26 -9.11
N LEU A 11 -7.05 17.26 -8.64
CA LEU A 11 -6.00 16.39 -9.19
C LEU A 11 -6.37 14.90 -9.08
N MET A 12 -6.96 14.48 -7.97
CA MET A 12 -7.45 13.10 -7.81
C MET A 12 -8.64 12.81 -8.72
N GLN A 13 -9.60 13.73 -8.83
CA GLN A 13 -10.79 13.59 -9.68
C GLN A 13 -10.46 13.53 -11.18
N GLU A 14 -9.37 14.16 -11.61
CA GLU A 14 -8.85 14.09 -12.98
C GLU A 14 -8.02 12.82 -13.26
N THR A 15 -7.58 12.12 -12.22
CA THR A 15 -6.74 10.92 -12.37
C THR A 15 -7.60 9.75 -12.90
N PRO A 16 -7.17 8.99 -13.93
CA PRO A 16 -7.83 7.74 -14.32
C PRO A 16 -7.73 6.67 -13.23
N HIS A 17 -8.74 5.80 -13.12
CA HIS A 17 -8.55 4.61 -12.29
C HIS A 17 -7.58 3.64 -12.97
N CYS A 18 -6.77 2.95 -12.16
CA CYS A 18 -5.67 2.09 -12.64
C CYS A 18 -5.52 0.85 -11.76
N TYR A 19 -4.49 0.04 -12.00
CA TYR A 19 -4.30 -1.24 -11.32
C TYR A 19 -2.89 -1.41 -10.76
N LEU A 20 -2.81 -1.76 -9.48
CA LEU A 20 -1.56 -2.21 -8.85
C LEU A 20 -1.45 -3.73 -8.96
N GLN A 21 -0.31 -4.21 -9.46
CA GLN A 21 -0.04 -5.63 -9.58
C GLN A 21 0.91 -6.09 -8.49
N PRO A 22 0.53 -7.05 -7.63
CA PRO A 22 1.44 -7.59 -6.63
C PRO A 22 2.65 -8.26 -7.33
N LYS A 23 3.82 -8.13 -6.72
CA LYS A 23 5.09 -8.66 -7.26
C LYS A 23 5.74 -9.66 -6.33
N ALA A 24 5.92 -9.30 -5.06
CA ALA A 24 6.63 -10.15 -4.10
C ALA A 24 6.31 -9.75 -2.67
N PHE A 25 6.22 -10.76 -1.79
CA PHE A 25 6.50 -10.60 -0.38
C PHE A 25 8.02 -10.54 -0.19
N PHE A 26 8.48 -9.68 0.70
CA PHE A 26 9.89 -9.64 1.08
C PHE A 26 10.09 -9.01 2.46
N VAL A 27 11.30 -9.17 2.98
CA VAL A 27 11.75 -8.54 4.21
C VAL A 27 12.42 -7.23 3.85
N SER A 28 11.83 -6.11 4.25
CA SER A 28 12.45 -4.79 4.11
C SER A 28 13.42 -4.51 5.26
N TRP A 29 14.12 -3.37 5.20
CA TRP A 29 15.03 -2.94 6.26
C TRP A 29 14.37 -3.02 7.64
N GLN A 30 15.18 -3.37 8.64
CA GLN A 30 14.76 -3.54 10.03
C GLN A 30 13.69 -4.63 10.20
N GLY A 31 13.60 -5.55 9.24
CA GLY A 31 12.86 -6.80 9.36
C GLY A 31 11.37 -6.64 9.10
N VAL A 32 10.97 -5.53 8.47
CA VAL A 32 9.57 -5.20 8.21
C VAL A 32 9.03 -6.04 7.04
N LEU A 33 7.95 -6.78 7.27
CA LEU A 33 7.32 -7.59 6.23
C LEU A 33 6.46 -6.73 5.32
N THR A 34 6.71 -6.86 4.02
CA THR A 34 6.18 -5.95 3.01
C THR A 34 5.69 -6.71 1.79
N LEU A 35 4.56 -6.30 1.24
CA LEU A 35 4.13 -6.64 -0.11
C LEU A 35 4.58 -5.54 -1.07
N ALA A 36 5.40 -5.90 -2.05
CA ALA A 36 5.80 -5.04 -3.16
C ALA A 36 4.81 -5.18 -4.33
N PHE A 37 4.56 -4.07 -5.03
CA PHE A 37 3.86 -4.09 -6.31
C PHE A 37 4.85 -3.81 -7.45
N ARG A 38 4.50 -4.15 -8.68
CA ARG A 38 5.41 -4.07 -9.85
C ARG A 38 5.94 -2.67 -10.19
N GLY A 39 5.35 -1.62 -9.64
CA GLY A 39 5.66 -0.23 -9.96
C GLY A 39 4.37 0.58 -9.97
N PHE A 40 4.48 1.91 -9.90
CA PHE A 40 3.29 2.75 -10.03
C PHE A 40 2.85 2.78 -11.50
N PRO A 41 1.54 2.61 -11.80
CA PRO A 41 0.99 2.86 -13.13
C PRO A 41 1.16 4.32 -13.54
N THR A 42 1.06 4.57 -14.84
CA THR A 42 1.25 5.90 -15.44
C THR A 42 0.32 6.95 -14.82
N ALA A 43 -0.95 6.60 -14.57
CA ALA A 43 -1.90 7.47 -13.88
C ALA A 43 -1.38 7.97 -12.52
N LEU A 44 -0.81 7.07 -11.69
CA LEU A 44 -0.30 7.45 -10.37
C LEU A 44 1.00 8.23 -10.43
N ILE A 45 1.89 7.94 -11.39
CA ILE A 45 3.09 8.75 -11.63
C ILE A 45 2.72 10.17 -12.06
N THR A 46 1.74 10.28 -12.95
CA THR A 46 1.22 11.57 -13.43
C THR A 46 0.60 12.37 -12.29
N LEU A 47 -0.21 11.74 -11.45
CA LEU A 47 -0.76 12.36 -10.24
C LEU A 47 0.36 12.85 -9.31
N LYS A 48 1.36 12.03 -9.01
CA LYS A 48 2.51 12.42 -8.15
C LYS A 48 3.26 13.62 -8.72
N ALA A 49 3.49 13.65 -10.04
CA ALA A 49 4.14 14.78 -10.70
C ALA A 49 3.27 16.04 -10.67
N ALA A 50 1.96 15.92 -10.87
CA ALA A 50 1.03 17.03 -10.79
C ALA A 50 0.94 17.61 -9.37
N LEU A 51 0.90 16.76 -8.34
CA LEU A 51 0.95 17.18 -6.93
C LEU A 51 2.20 18.02 -6.64
N GLN A 52 3.37 17.57 -7.10
CA GLN A 52 4.63 18.31 -6.90
C GLN A 52 4.63 19.65 -7.64
N ARG A 53 4.03 19.71 -8.83
CA ARG A 53 3.98 20.91 -9.68
C ARG A 53 2.99 21.95 -9.15
N HIS A 54 1.81 21.54 -8.71
CA HIS A 54 0.75 22.45 -8.22
C HIS A 54 0.91 22.80 -6.73
N HIS A 55 1.58 21.96 -5.95
CA HIS A 55 1.81 22.18 -4.53
C HIS A 55 3.31 22.08 -4.17
N PRO A 56 4.14 23.06 -4.62
CA PRO A 56 5.58 23.04 -4.37
C PRO A 56 5.96 23.16 -2.89
N ALA A 57 5.03 23.57 -2.03
CA ALA A 57 5.21 23.62 -0.59
C ALA A 57 5.15 22.23 0.09
N LEU A 58 4.74 21.17 -0.63
CA LEU A 58 4.78 19.81 -0.09
C LEU A 58 6.24 19.38 0.13
N ALA A 59 6.50 18.76 1.28
CA ALA A 59 7.82 18.24 1.61
C ALA A 59 8.31 17.24 0.55
N THR A 60 9.63 17.16 0.36
CA THR A 60 10.26 16.19 -0.54
C THR A 60 9.78 14.78 -0.21
N GLU A 61 9.55 13.98 -1.26
CA GLU A 61 9.07 12.62 -1.08
C GLU A 61 10.10 11.73 -0.37
N ASN A 62 9.65 11.10 0.71
CA ASN A 62 10.41 10.09 1.44
C ASN A 62 10.63 8.84 0.58
N SER A 63 11.78 8.18 0.76
CA SER A 63 12.14 6.97 0.00
C SER A 63 11.08 5.86 0.07
N GLY A 64 10.35 5.78 1.17
CA GLY A 64 9.31 4.77 1.40
C GLY A 64 8.07 4.88 0.52
N SER A 65 7.78 6.03 -0.10
CA SER A 65 6.61 6.23 -0.98
C SER A 65 6.97 6.45 -2.46
N LYS A 66 8.27 6.36 -2.80
CA LYS A 66 8.76 6.45 -4.19
C LYS A 66 8.44 5.23 -5.06
N TRP A 67 7.92 4.18 -4.45
CA TRP A 67 7.54 2.94 -5.11
C TRP A 67 6.36 2.31 -4.34
N PRO A 68 5.48 1.56 -5.01
CA PRO A 68 4.28 1.04 -4.36
C PRO A 68 4.59 -0.18 -3.50
N LYS A 69 4.25 -0.05 -2.22
CA LYS A 69 4.31 -1.13 -1.24
C LYS A 69 3.24 -1.03 -0.19
N THR A 70 2.97 -2.16 0.44
CA THR A 70 2.15 -2.25 1.65
C THR A 70 2.95 -2.93 2.76
N THR A 71 3.10 -2.26 3.89
CA THR A 71 3.64 -2.89 5.09
C THR A 71 2.58 -3.78 5.71
N LEU A 72 2.93 -5.05 5.94
CA LEU A 72 2.03 -6.09 6.45
C LEU A 72 2.17 -6.29 7.96
N GLY A 73 3.39 -6.12 8.46
CA GLY A 73 3.71 -6.28 9.87
C GLY A 73 5.13 -5.89 10.19
N ALA A 74 5.37 -5.62 11.46
CA ALA A 74 6.68 -5.26 12.00
C ALA A 74 7.09 -6.26 13.09
N ILE A 75 8.39 -6.38 13.32
CA ILE A 75 8.91 -7.18 14.44
C ILE A 75 8.42 -6.55 15.75
N LYS A 76 7.94 -7.38 16.68
CA LYS A 76 7.51 -6.91 18.01
C LYS A 76 8.65 -6.21 18.75
N ASP A 77 8.29 -5.28 19.63
CA ASP A 77 9.29 -4.62 20.46
C ASP A 77 10.11 -5.65 21.26
N LYS A 78 11.39 -5.34 21.48
CA LYS A 78 12.36 -6.20 22.20
C LYS A 78 12.64 -7.56 21.52
N LYS A 79 12.17 -7.77 20.28
CA LYS A 79 12.57 -8.90 19.44
C LYS A 79 13.56 -8.43 18.37
N ARG A 80 14.40 -9.35 17.92
CA ARG A 80 15.38 -9.15 16.85
C ARG A 80 15.42 -10.38 15.96
N LEU A 81 15.55 -10.15 14.66
CA LEU A 81 15.68 -11.21 13.66
C LEU A 81 17.12 -11.73 13.66
N MET A 82 17.28 -13.03 13.88
CA MET A 82 18.56 -13.73 13.77
C MET A 82 18.83 -14.16 12.31
N PRO A 83 20.09 -14.39 11.90
CA PRO A 83 20.42 -14.80 10.53
C PRO A 83 19.63 -16.03 10.05
N GLU A 84 19.52 -17.07 10.88
CA GLU A 84 18.81 -18.31 10.53
C GLU A 84 17.29 -18.07 10.38
N GLN A 85 16.75 -17.15 11.18
CA GLN A 85 15.35 -16.75 11.09
C GLN A 85 15.09 -15.95 9.81
N LEU A 86 16.03 -15.08 9.42
CA LEU A 86 15.96 -14.36 8.16
C LEU A 86 16.00 -15.32 6.97
N THR A 87 16.89 -16.32 6.97
CA THR A 87 16.94 -17.33 5.91
C THR A 87 15.60 -18.04 5.74
N LYS A 88 14.98 -18.49 6.84
CA LYS A 88 13.63 -19.09 6.80
C LYS A 88 12.59 -18.12 6.26
N LEU A 89 12.65 -16.86 6.70
CA LEU A 89 11.69 -15.86 6.28
C LEU A 89 11.83 -15.51 4.80
N MET A 90 13.05 -15.44 4.27
CA MET A 90 13.32 -15.24 2.84
C MET A 90 12.79 -16.41 2.01
N ALA A 91 12.95 -17.65 2.50
CA ALA A 91 12.35 -18.82 1.84
C ALA A 91 10.82 -18.73 1.79
N VAL A 92 10.17 -18.40 2.92
CA VAL A 92 8.70 -18.18 2.95
C VAL A 92 8.29 -17.05 2.00
N CYS A 93 9.02 -15.94 1.97
CA CYS A 93 8.75 -14.84 1.05
C CYS A 93 8.83 -15.30 -0.41
N ALA A 94 9.85 -16.07 -0.78
CA ALA A 94 10.02 -16.58 -2.14
C ALA A 94 8.91 -17.57 -2.52
N GLU A 95 8.62 -18.56 -1.66
CA GLU A 95 7.57 -19.57 -1.86
C GLU A 95 6.19 -18.93 -2.04
N GLU A 96 5.82 -18.01 -1.14
CA GLU A 96 4.51 -17.37 -1.17
C GLU A 96 4.40 -16.34 -2.29
N SER A 97 5.52 -15.79 -2.78
CA SER A 97 5.55 -14.90 -3.95
C SER A 97 5.39 -15.63 -5.28
N ALA A 98 5.54 -16.97 -5.32
CA ALA A 98 5.42 -17.74 -6.56
C ALA A 98 4.05 -17.56 -7.23
N CYS A 99 2.99 -17.31 -6.44
CA CYS A 99 1.65 -17.02 -6.96
C CYS A 99 1.51 -15.66 -7.69
N PHE A 100 2.59 -14.86 -7.73
CA PHE A 100 2.68 -13.62 -8.50
C PHE A 100 3.51 -13.79 -9.78
N ALA A 101 3.89 -15.01 -10.15
CA ALA A 101 4.70 -15.26 -11.35
C ALA A 101 3.85 -15.40 -12.62
N ALA A 102 2.71 -16.09 -12.54
CA ALA A 102 1.87 -16.37 -13.70
C ALA A 102 0.90 -15.21 -14.00
N ALA A 103 0.83 -14.78 -15.27
CA ALA A 103 -0.01 -13.65 -15.69
C ALA A 103 -1.50 -13.85 -15.35
N GLU A 104 -2.02 -15.07 -15.50
CA GLU A 104 -3.41 -15.42 -15.18
C GLU A 104 -3.72 -15.30 -13.68
N GLU A 105 -2.81 -15.79 -12.83
CA GLU A 105 -2.96 -15.69 -11.37
C GLU A 105 -2.97 -14.22 -10.92
N ILE A 106 -2.11 -13.41 -11.54
CA ILE A 106 -1.98 -11.99 -11.19
C ILE A 106 -3.21 -11.21 -11.62
N ALA A 107 -3.82 -11.52 -12.76
CA ALA A 107 -5.05 -10.86 -13.21
C ALA A 107 -6.15 -10.95 -12.14
N GLY A 108 -6.25 -12.09 -11.44
CA GLY A 108 -7.17 -12.28 -10.32
C GLY A 108 -6.75 -11.61 -9.00
N LEU A 109 -5.53 -11.08 -8.91
CA LEU A 109 -4.94 -10.49 -7.70
C LEU A 109 -4.63 -9.00 -7.83
N GLN A 110 -4.93 -8.38 -8.98
CA GLN A 110 -4.71 -6.95 -9.18
C GLN A 110 -5.62 -6.13 -8.26
N VAL A 111 -5.09 -5.02 -7.76
CA VAL A 111 -5.84 -4.08 -6.94
C VAL A 111 -6.22 -2.90 -7.81
N ARG A 112 -7.51 -2.70 -8.04
CA ARG A 112 -7.99 -1.50 -8.72
C ARG A 112 -7.88 -0.30 -7.78
N VAL A 113 -7.22 0.73 -8.26
CA VAL A 113 -7.10 2.04 -7.62
C VAL A 113 -8.06 2.99 -8.32
N ASP A 114 -9.27 3.13 -7.77
CA ASP A 114 -10.32 4.03 -8.27
C ASP A 114 -10.63 5.18 -7.30
N LYS A 115 -9.89 5.23 -6.20
CA LYS A 115 -9.94 6.30 -5.20
C LYS A 115 -8.63 6.35 -4.43
N ALA A 116 -8.37 7.53 -3.87
CA ALA A 116 -7.34 7.74 -2.87
C ALA A 116 -7.95 8.48 -1.68
N ALA A 117 -7.30 8.38 -0.52
CA ALA A 117 -7.74 9.00 0.70
C ALA A 117 -6.68 9.94 1.23
N ILE A 118 -7.09 11.15 1.58
CA ILE A 118 -6.31 12.06 2.42
C ILE A 118 -6.53 11.62 3.86
N ALA A 119 -5.53 10.94 4.42
CA ALA A 119 -5.56 10.36 5.75
C ALA A 119 -4.74 11.22 6.72
N MET A 120 -5.41 11.80 7.72
CA MET A 120 -4.76 12.40 8.88
C MET A 120 -4.71 11.37 10.00
N TYR A 121 -3.54 11.14 10.58
CA TYR A 121 -3.33 10.02 11.51
C TYR A 121 -2.53 10.42 12.74
N GLU A 122 -2.65 9.61 13.80
CA GLU A 122 -1.85 9.70 15.02
C GLU A 122 -0.93 8.48 15.23
N CYS A 123 -0.86 7.57 14.26
CA CYS A 123 0.15 6.51 14.17
C CYS A 123 0.46 6.12 12.71
N ARG A 124 1.69 5.70 12.43
CA ARG A 124 2.17 5.42 11.06
C ARG A 124 1.54 4.18 10.43
N SER A 125 0.95 3.27 11.22
CA SER A 125 0.17 2.14 10.70
C SER A 125 -1.21 2.52 10.18
N LEU A 126 -1.67 3.76 10.41
CA LEU A 126 -3.03 4.23 10.10
C LEU A 126 -4.15 3.49 10.87
N GLU A 127 -3.81 2.75 11.94
CA GLU A 127 -4.79 2.17 12.87
C GLU A 127 -5.57 3.21 13.66
N ARG A 128 -5.03 4.42 13.79
CA ARG A 128 -5.67 5.54 14.48
C ARG A 128 -5.66 6.76 13.56
N LEU A 129 -6.82 6.99 12.94
CA LEU A 129 -7.08 8.10 12.04
C LEU A 129 -7.82 9.21 12.79
N LEU A 130 -7.39 10.45 12.57
CA LEU A 130 -8.08 11.67 13.02
C LEU A 130 -9.15 12.08 12.00
N SER A 131 -8.84 11.92 10.70
CA SER A 131 -9.77 12.14 9.60
C SER A 131 -9.37 11.32 8.38
N LEU A 132 -10.35 11.01 7.55
CA LEU A 132 -10.18 10.28 6.31
C LEU A 132 -11.13 10.87 5.26
N ASN A 133 -10.58 11.56 4.26
CA ASN A 133 -11.35 12.10 3.15
C ASN A 133 -11.05 11.29 1.88
N GLU A 134 -12.02 10.50 1.41
CA GLU A 134 -11.87 9.68 0.21
C GLU A 134 -12.35 10.44 -1.02
N VAL A 135 -11.48 10.50 -2.04
CA VAL A 135 -11.78 11.13 -3.32
C VAL A 135 -11.69 10.08 -4.42
N ARG A 136 -12.77 9.96 -5.20
CA ARG A 136 -12.82 9.07 -6.35
C ARG A 136 -12.02 9.64 -7.50
N PHE A 137 -11.36 8.76 -8.21
CA PHE A 137 -10.73 9.03 -9.49
C PHE A 137 -11.79 9.16 -10.59
N SER A 138 -11.37 9.65 -11.75
CA SER A 138 -12.23 9.81 -12.92
C SER A 138 -12.77 8.45 -13.42
N ALA A 139 -13.82 8.53 -14.24
CA ALA A 139 -14.36 7.35 -14.90
C ALA A 139 -13.43 6.76 -15.97
N ALA A 140 -12.41 7.50 -16.42
CA ALA A 140 -11.42 7.01 -17.37
C ALA A 140 -10.59 5.87 -16.76
N GLU A 141 -10.22 4.91 -17.59
CA GLU A 141 -9.44 3.73 -17.19
C GLU A 141 -8.04 3.78 -17.80
N ASP A 142 -7.03 3.54 -16.95
CA ASP A 142 -5.65 3.30 -17.34
C ASP A 142 -5.28 1.85 -17.02
N THR A 143 -5.29 0.99 -18.05
CA THR A 143 -4.85 -0.40 -17.96
C THR A 143 -3.36 -0.57 -18.27
N SER A 144 -2.60 0.51 -18.39
CA SER A 144 -1.17 0.42 -18.68
C SER A 144 -0.42 -0.28 -17.54
N LEU A 145 0.53 -1.12 -17.92
CA LEU A 145 1.49 -1.68 -16.97
C LEU A 145 2.45 -0.57 -16.51
N PRO A 146 3.05 -0.69 -15.31
CA PRO A 146 4.11 0.21 -14.90
C PRO A 146 5.23 0.27 -15.94
N SER A 147 5.83 1.45 -16.13
CA SER A 147 6.91 1.61 -17.11
C SER A 147 8.12 0.72 -16.77
N PRO A 148 9.01 0.42 -17.73
CA PRO A 148 10.23 -0.33 -17.45
C PRO A 148 11.08 0.28 -16.33
N GLU A 149 11.14 1.60 -16.23
CA GLU A 149 11.86 2.32 -15.18
C GLU A 149 11.26 2.09 -13.79
N GLU A 150 9.93 2.10 -13.68
CA GLU A 150 9.24 1.80 -12.41
C GLU A 150 9.40 0.33 -12.02
N GLN A 151 9.33 -0.59 -13.00
CA GLN A 151 9.59 -2.01 -12.77
C GLN A 151 11.03 -2.26 -12.31
N GLN A 152 11.99 -1.59 -12.94
CA GLN A 152 13.40 -1.67 -12.57
C GLN A 152 13.66 -1.09 -11.18
N ARG A 153 13.02 0.04 -10.82
CA ARG A 153 13.13 0.60 -9.47
C ARG A 153 12.72 -0.40 -8.41
N VAL A 154 11.59 -1.08 -8.60
CA VAL A 154 11.14 -2.11 -7.66
C VAL A 154 12.09 -3.32 -7.68
N GLN A 155 12.57 -3.73 -8.85
CA GLN A 155 13.50 -4.84 -8.96
C GLN A 155 14.78 -4.58 -8.16
N THR A 156 15.38 -3.41 -8.28
CA THR A 156 16.58 -3.04 -7.51
C THR A 156 16.38 -3.14 -5.99
N ILE A 157 15.18 -2.83 -5.49
CA ILE A 157 14.86 -2.95 -4.05
C ILE A 157 14.75 -4.42 -3.62
N LEU A 158 14.19 -5.26 -4.49
CA LEU A 158 14.08 -6.70 -4.24
C LEU A 158 15.44 -7.39 -4.35
N ASP A 159 16.28 -6.97 -5.30
CA ASP A 159 17.65 -7.46 -5.47
C ASP A 159 18.49 -7.13 -4.24
N GLU A 160 18.42 -5.89 -3.74
CA GLU A 160 19.08 -5.50 -2.48
C GLU A 160 18.68 -6.43 -1.33
N ALA A 161 17.39 -6.77 -1.23
CA ALA A 161 16.88 -7.65 -0.18
C ALA A 161 17.33 -9.12 -0.33
N ALA A 162 17.86 -9.50 -1.49
CA ALA A 162 18.38 -10.83 -1.77
C ALA A 162 19.91 -10.93 -1.59
N GLU A 163 20.61 -9.81 -1.34
CA GLU A 163 22.06 -9.81 -1.16
C GLU A 163 22.50 -10.63 0.07
N PRO A 164 23.64 -11.34 0.00
CA PRO A 164 24.09 -12.20 1.10
C PRO A 164 24.28 -11.50 2.45
N ASP A 165 24.65 -10.22 2.44
CA ASP A 165 24.88 -9.40 3.64
C ASP A 165 23.66 -8.58 4.07
N TYR A 166 22.51 -8.73 3.39
CA TYR A 166 21.27 -8.01 3.70
C TYR A 166 20.79 -8.20 5.14
N TRP A 167 21.22 -9.28 5.80
CA TRP A 167 20.95 -9.52 7.22
C TRP A 167 21.31 -8.32 8.12
N PHE A 168 22.36 -7.54 7.81
CA PHE A 168 22.72 -6.36 8.59
C PHE A 168 21.64 -5.29 8.50
N ALA A 169 21.07 -5.09 7.30
CA ALA A 169 19.98 -4.15 7.08
C ALA A 169 18.66 -4.65 7.69
N ALA A 170 18.34 -5.94 7.52
CA ALA A 170 17.12 -6.56 8.02
C ALA A 170 17.10 -6.69 9.56
N SER A 171 18.23 -6.95 10.21
CA SER A 171 18.30 -7.13 11.66
C SER A 171 18.48 -5.84 12.45
N ARG A 172 18.75 -4.71 11.76
CA ARG A 172 18.97 -3.41 12.41
C ARG A 172 17.79 -3.03 13.31
N ASP A 173 18.09 -2.38 14.43
CA ASP A 173 17.06 -1.78 15.27
C ASP A 173 16.41 -0.57 14.60
N GLY A 174 15.14 -0.34 14.92
CA GLY A 174 14.37 0.80 14.41
C GLY A 174 12.88 0.49 14.27
N ASN A 175 12.39 0.23 13.06
CA ASN A 175 10.98 0.08 12.67
C ASN A 175 10.28 -1.15 13.27
N ARG A 176 10.25 -1.25 14.60
CA ARG A 176 9.51 -2.25 15.38
C ARG A 176 8.06 -1.83 15.55
N GLU A 177 7.26 -2.65 16.22
CA GLU A 177 5.86 -2.38 16.53
C GLU A 177 5.61 -0.93 17.02
N LEU A 178 6.37 -0.45 18.01
CA LEU A 178 6.19 0.91 18.55
C LEU A 178 6.44 2.01 17.51
N HIS A 179 7.30 1.81 16.51
CA HIS A 179 7.51 2.81 15.45
C HIS A 179 6.22 3.09 14.67
N TYR A 180 5.43 2.04 14.44
CA TYR A 180 4.21 2.10 13.64
C TYR A 180 2.99 2.45 14.47
N ARG A 181 2.85 1.86 15.66
CA ARG A 181 1.70 2.03 16.55
C ARG A 181 1.88 3.13 17.58
N GLY A 182 3.09 3.63 17.80
CA GLY A 182 3.36 4.75 18.69
C GLY A 182 2.78 6.07 18.16
N PRO A 183 2.77 7.12 19.01
CA PRO A 183 2.30 8.44 18.60
C PRO A 183 3.12 9.01 17.44
N ALA A 184 2.44 9.37 16.36
CA ALA A 184 3.02 10.06 15.21
C ALA A 184 1.92 10.79 14.44
N LEU A 185 1.94 12.11 14.48
CA LEU A 185 1.02 12.93 13.68
C LEU A 185 1.53 13.08 12.26
N GLY A 186 0.65 12.93 11.28
CA GLY A 186 0.99 13.16 9.88
C GLY A 186 -0.22 13.16 8.98
N VAL A 187 0.02 13.52 7.71
CA VAL A 187 -0.99 13.51 6.66
C VAL A 187 -0.42 12.81 5.43
N THR A 188 -1.14 11.85 4.90
CA THR A 188 -0.72 11.08 3.73
C THR A 188 -1.85 10.92 2.73
N LEU A 189 -1.50 10.90 1.46
CA LEU A 189 -2.35 10.39 0.40
C LEU A 189 -2.10 8.89 0.27
N ALA A 190 -3.12 8.09 0.51
CA ALA A 190 -3.01 6.63 0.51
C ALA A 190 -4.16 5.96 -0.24
N HIS A 191 -3.89 4.78 -0.78
CA HIS A 191 -4.91 3.87 -1.28
C HIS A 191 -4.97 2.64 -0.37
N PHE A 192 -6.13 2.38 0.24
CA PHE A 192 -6.35 1.22 1.12
C PHE A 192 -6.69 -0.03 0.29
N LEU A 193 -6.04 -1.16 0.59
CA LEU A 193 -6.27 -2.42 -0.11
C LEU A 193 -7.62 -3.05 0.25
N GLY A 194 -8.06 -2.85 1.49
CA GLY A 194 -9.34 -3.34 2.00
C GLY A 194 -10.45 -2.30 1.91
N ALA A 195 -11.70 -2.75 2.11
CA ALA A 195 -12.80 -1.83 2.34
C ALA A 195 -12.60 -1.15 3.70
N HIS A 196 -12.17 0.11 3.70
CA HIS A 196 -12.26 0.93 4.91
C HIS A 196 -13.75 1.14 5.18
N SER A 197 -14.26 0.53 6.24
CA SER A 197 -15.61 0.84 6.71
C SER A 197 -15.55 2.26 7.24
N SER A 198 -16.14 3.21 6.53
CA SER A 198 -16.33 4.58 6.98
C SER A 198 -17.35 4.61 8.12
N ALA A 199 -17.00 4.02 9.26
CA ALA A 199 -17.78 4.10 10.47
C ALA A 199 -17.51 5.45 11.15
N SER A 200 -17.95 6.54 10.51
CA SER A 200 -18.21 7.86 11.12
C SER A 200 -18.81 8.83 10.11
N SER A 201 -20.07 8.62 9.73
CA SER A 201 -20.99 9.73 9.53
C SER A 201 -22.24 9.47 10.37
N ARG A 202 -22.26 9.98 11.60
CA ARG A 202 -23.50 10.07 12.37
C ARG A 202 -24.30 11.26 11.81
N SER A 203 -25.54 10.93 11.46
CA SER A 203 -26.72 11.77 11.26
C SER A 203 -26.73 12.82 10.14
N SER A 204 -27.40 12.46 9.05
CA SER A 204 -28.47 13.29 8.48
C SER A 204 -29.54 12.40 7.85
N HIS A 205 -30.78 12.58 8.30
CA HIS A 205 -31.97 11.97 7.73
C HIS A 205 -32.17 12.42 6.27
N THR A 206 -32.41 11.49 5.36
CA THR A 206 -33.44 11.65 4.31
C THR A 206 -33.86 10.28 3.75
N ASN A 207 -35.17 10.14 3.59
CA ASN A 207 -35.86 9.00 3.00
C ASN A 207 -35.66 8.91 1.48
N GLY A 208 -35.64 7.67 0.98
CA GLY A 208 -36.23 7.28 -0.31
C GLY A 208 -35.47 7.66 -1.57
N THR A 209 -35.07 6.67 -2.37
CA THR A 209 -35.84 6.18 -3.55
C THR A 209 -34.96 5.18 -4.29
N ALA A 210 -35.54 4.03 -4.65
CA ALA A 210 -34.89 2.97 -5.40
C ALA A 210 -34.47 3.44 -6.80
N GLY A 211 -33.20 3.22 -7.13
CA GLY A 211 -32.64 3.44 -8.47
C GLY A 211 -31.68 2.30 -8.81
N SER A 212 -32.21 1.26 -9.45
CA SER A 212 -31.44 0.18 -10.06
C SER A 212 -30.74 0.70 -11.31
N SER A 213 -29.40 0.66 -11.37
CA SER A 213 -28.60 0.63 -12.61
C SER A 213 -27.11 0.39 -12.33
N SER A 214 -26.51 -0.56 -13.05
CA SER A 214 -25.06 -0.84 -13.23
C SER A 214 -24.28 -1.48 -12.07
N SER A 215 -24.49 -2.78 -11.86
CA SER A 215 -23.84 -3.62 -10.83
C SER A 215 -22.66 -4.48 -11.33
N SER A 216 -22.21 -4.34 -12.59
CA SER A 216 -21.19 -5.24 -13.16
C SER A 216 -19.73 -4.87 -12.83
N SER A 217 -19.39 -3.59 -12.59
CA SER A 217 -17.98 -3.19 -12.35
C SER A 217 -17.54 -3.25 -10.88
N ILE A 218 -18.48 -3.15 -9.93
CA ILE A 218 -18.21 -3.23 -8.48
C ILE A 218 -17.85 -4.66 -8.06
N CYS A 219 -18.40 -5.66 -8.75
CA CYS A 219 -18.16 -7.07 -8.43
C CYS A 219 -16.71 -7.50 -8.71
N GLY A 220 -16.12 -7.03 -9.81
CA GLY A 220 -14.72 -7.33 -10.17
C GLY A 220 -13.70 -6.66 -9.26
N GLN A 221 -13.96 -5.43 -8.82
CA GLN A 221 -13.10 -4.68 -7.90
C GLN A 221 -12.90 -5.37 -6.55
N LYS A 222 -14.01 -5.77 -5.92
CA LYS A 222 -13.99 -6.46 -4.62
C LYS A 222 -13.31 -7.81 -4.73
N ALA A 223 -13.43 -8.49 -5.88
CA ALA A 223 -12.87 -9.81 -6.07
C ALA A 223 -11.33 -9.81 -6.01
N GLY A 224 -10.66 -8.88 -6.73
CA GLY A 224 -9.20 -8.81 -6.77
C GLY A 224 -8.59 -8.44 -5.41
N ALA A 225 -9.09 -7.38 -4.78
CA ALA A 225 -8.66 -6.97 -3.45
C ALA A 225 -8.88 -8.06 -2.39
N GLN A 226 -10.06 -8.70 -2.36
CA GLN A 226 -10.33 -9.79 -1.43
C GLN A 226 -9.47 -11.03 -1.69
N ALA A 227 -9.18 -11.34 -2.96
CA ALA A 227 -8.29 -12.43 -3.32
C ALA A 227 -6.86 -12.14 -2.81
N LEU A 228 -6.37 -10.91 -2.98
CA LEU A 228 -5.07 -10.51 -2.45
C LEU A 228 -5.02 -10.58 -0.92
N ILE A 229 -6.07 -10.14 -0.22
CA ILE A 229 -6.15 -10.27 1.25
C ILE A 229 -6.08 -11.75 1.69
N ARG A 230 -6.71 -12.68 0.97
CA ARG A 230 -6.58 -14.12 1.25
C ARG A 230 -5.15 -14.63 1.08
N VAL A 231 -4.44 -14.14 0.07
CA VAL A 231 -3.02 -14.47 -0.14
C VAL A 231 -2.16 -13.90 1.00
N ILE A 232 -2.43 -12.66 1.42
CA ILE A 232 -1.75 -12.03 2.57
C ILE A 232 -2.02 -12.83 3.86
N ASP A 233 -3.25 -13.28 4.12
CA ASP A 233 -3.56 -14.10 5.29
C ASP A 233 -2.81 -15.44 5.28
N ARG A 234 -2.73 -16.11 4.12
CA ARG A 234 -1.94 -17.33 3.95
C ARG A 234 -0.46 -17.07 4.28
N PHE A 235 0.11 -16.00 3.72
CA PHE A 235 1.48 -15.58 4.01
C PHE A 235 1.71 -15.33 5.51
N ARG A 236 0.82 -14.58 6.18
CA ARG A 236 0.91 -14.32 7.63
C ARG A 236 0.92 -15.62 8.44
N ARG A 237 0.02 -16.56 8.11
CA ARG A 237 -0.04 -17.88 8.78
C ARG A 237 1.24 -18.69 8.56
N ARG A 238 1.81 -18.66 7.36
CA ARG A 238 3.08 -19.34 7.06
C ARG A 238 4.24 -18.74 7.86
N VAL A 239 4.33 -17.41 7.94
CA VAL A 239 5.34 -16.73 8.78
C VAL A 239 5.16 -17.05 10.25
N GLU A 240 3.92 -17.03 10.77
CA GLU A 240 3.65 -17.34 12.17
C GLU A 240 4.01 -18.79 12.53
N ALA A 241 3.83 -19.74 11.59
CA ALA A 241 4.25 -21.12 11.77
C ALA A 241 5.77 -21.28 11.86
N GLU A 242 6.53 -20.53 11.06
CA GLU A 242 8.01 -20.60 11.06
C GLU A 242 8.65 -19.76 12.18
N LEU A 243 8.02 -18.65 12.56
CA LEU A 243 8.54 -17.64 13.51
C LEU A 243 7.44 -17.20 14.49
N PRO A 244 6.97 -18.10 15.38
CA PRO A 244 5.84 -17.83 16.25
C PRO A 244 6.10 -16.64 17.18
N GLY A 245 5.16 -15.71 17.19
CA GLY A 245 5.16 -14.52 18.03
C GLY A 245 6.21 -13.48 17.67
N MET A 246 6.91 -13.61 16.53
CA MET A 246 7.94 -12.65 16.10
C MET A 246 7.31 -11.33 15.60
N TYR A 247 6.20 -11.44 14.87
CA TYR A 247 5.58 -10.32 14.16
C TYR A 247 4.33 -9.78 14.85
N CYS A 248 4.17 -8.48 14.75
CA CYS A 248 2.93 -7.76 14.96
C CYS A 248 2.32 -7.47 13.58
N TRP A 249 1.18 -8.07 13.28
CA TRP A 249 0.46 -7.90 12.02
C TRP A 249 -0.48 -6.69 12.06
N PHE A 250 -0.52 -5.95 10.95
CA PHE A 250 -1.47 -4.84 10.79
C PHE A 250 -2.82 -5.35 10.28
N PRO A 251 -3.94 -4.85 10.81
CA PRO A 251 -5.28 -5.24 10.36
C PRO A 251 -5.52 -4.99 8.87
N ASP A 252 -6.37 -5.81 8.25
CA ASP A 252 -6.66 -5.70 6.82
C ASP A 252 -7.25 -4.35 6.43
N GLN A 253 -8.06 -3.74 7.31
CA GLN A 253 -8.67 -2.44 7.05
C GLN A 253 -7.67 -1.28 6.96
N VAL A 254 -6.44 -1.45 7.45
CA VAL A 254 -5.40 -0.40 7.41
C VAL A 254 -4.28 -0.69 6.43
N LEU A 255 -4.30 -1.86 5.78
CA LEU A 255 -3.34 -2.15 4.73
C LEU A 255 -3.51 -1.16 3.59
N HIS A 256 -2.46 -0.44 3.27
CA HIS A 256 -2.51 0.64 2.28
C HIS A 256 -1.21 0.72 1.49
N VAL A 257 -1.29 1.39 0.34
CA VAL A 257 -0.16 1.91 -0.41
C VAL A 257 -0.15 3.41 -0.22
N THR A 258 0.94 3.94 0.33
CA THR A 258 1.14 5.39 0.37
C THR A 258 1.46 5.88 -1.04
N LEU A 259 0.60 6.75 -1.57
CA LEU A 259 0.80 7.40 -2.87
C LEU A 259 1.72 8.62 -2.73
N ARG A 260 1.54 9.41 -1.66
CA ARG A 260 2.37 10.59 -1.37
C ARG A 260 2.21 11.02 0.10
N ALA A 261 3.31 11.16 0.83
CA ALA A 261 3.27 11.88 2.11
C ALA A 261 3.00 13.38 1.84
N LEU A 262 2.01 13.95 2.54
CA LEU A 262 1.58 15.35 2.41
C LEU A 262 2.15 16.22 3.53
N VAL A 263 2.18 15.69 4.75
CA VAL A 263 2.80 16.29 5.95
C VAL A 263 3.44 15.16 6.77
N GLY A 264 4.69 15.35 7.19
CA GLY A 264 5.41 14.38 8.01
C GLY A 264 6.71 14.92 8.56
#